data_AF-A0A857D299-F1
#
_entry.id   AF-A0A857D299-F1
#
_cell.length_a   1.000
_cell.length_b   1.000
_cell.length_c   1.000
_cell.angle_alpha   90.00
_cell.angle_beta   90.00
_cell.angle_gamma   90.00
#
_symmetry.space_group_name_H-M   'P 1'
#
loop_
_entity.id
_entity.type
_entity.pdbx_description
1 polymer ?
#
loop_
_entity_poly.entity_id
_entity_poly.type
_entity_poly.pdbx_seq_one_letter_code
_entity_poly.pdbx_strand_id
1 'polypeptide(L)'
;MSREQISNLQDYLVDLWAKNPNPSWFEHKTHEKVLDVLNMADFLSPKYHLVVANPPYMGNKGINNRLKAFLQDNYSDVKSDLFSAFMVRIVEMTLHKGEIGFVAPYVWMFISSYENLRKFILEKTIITSLVQLEYNAFAPACIPVAK
;
A
#
# COMPACT_ATOMS: atom_id res chain seq x y z
N MET A 1 -7.51 -11.21 -16.07
CA MET A 1 -8.22 -9.96 -16.41
C MET A 1 -7.14 -8.96 -16.80
N SER A 2 -7.05 -8.63 -18.09
CA SER A 2 -6.01 -7.75 -18.64
C SER A 2 -6.06 -6.37 -17.97
N ARG A 3 -4.89 -5.81 -17.65
CA ARG A 3 -4.69 -4.43 -17.18
C ARG A 3 -4.96 -3.44 -18.33
N GLU A 4 -6.14 -3.49 -18.92
CA GLU A 4 -6.55 -2.50 -19.91
C GLU A 4 -6.86 -1.19 -19.19
N GLN A 5 -5.88 -0.28 -19.29
CA GLN A 5 -6.00 1.17 -19.34
C GLN A 5 -7.25 1.76 -18.69
N ILE A 6 -7.11 2.16 -17.43
CA ILE A 6 -7.87 3.30 -16.91
C ILE A 6 -7.36 4.53 -17.67
N SER A 7 -7.84 4.72 -18.91
CA SER A 7 -7.20 5.65 -19.85
C SER A 7 -7.33 7.11 -19.45
N ASN A 8 -8.21 7.46 -18.51
CA ASN A 8 -8.15 8.76 -17.85
C ASN A 8 -9.02 8.82 -16.58
N LEU A 9 -8.42 8.55 -15.40
CA LEU A 9 -9.09 8.76 -14.10
C LEU A 9 -9.56 10.21 -13.93
N GLN A 10 -8.81 11.15 -14.52
CA GLN A 10 -9.14 12.58 -14.52
C GLN A 10 -10.42 12.89 -15.29
N ASP A 11 -10.65 12.26 -16.45
CA ASP A 11 -11.90 12.45 -17.19
C ASP A 11 -13.10 11.92 -16.40
N TYR A 12 -12.91 10.81 -15.68
CA TYR A 12 -13.95 10.23 -14.82
C TYR A 12 -14.26 11.14 -13.61
N LEU A 13 -13.25 11.76 -13.03
CA LEU A 13 -13.41 12.75 -11.95
C LEU A 13 -14.15 13.99 -12.45
N VAL A 14 -13.78 14.52 -13.62
CA VAL A 14 -14.45 15.67 -14.24
C VAL A 14 -15.92 15.35 -14.55
N ASP A 15 -16.20 14.17 -15.11
CA ASP A 15 -17.55 13.73 -15.42
C ASP A 15 -18.39 13.52 -14.14
N LEU A 16 -17.83 12.92 -13.10
CA LEU A 16 -18.51 12.77 -11.79
C LEU A 16 -18.80 14.11 -11.12
N TRP A 17 -17.85 15.05 -11.17
CA TRP A 17 -18.04 16.40 -10.65
C TRP A 17 -19.11 17.19 -11.42
N ALA A 18 -19.14 17.06 -12.74
CA ALA A 18 -20.13 17.72 -13.60
C ALA A 18 -21.52 17.10 -13.44
N LYS A 19 -21.59 15.78 -13.18
CA LYS A 19 -22.83 15.04 -13.03
C LYS A 19 -23.51 15.20 -11.69
N ASN A 20 -22.96 15.98 -10.75
CA ASN A 20 -23.45 16.18 -9.37
C ASN A 20 -24.98 16.37 -9.36
N PRO A 21 -25.76 15.29 -9.30
CA PRO A 21 -27.19 15.36 -9.44
C PRO A 21 -27.67 15.79 -8.08
N ASN A 22 -28.49 16.81 -7.95
CA ASN A 22 -29.00 17.24 -6.64
C ASN A 22 -29.69 16.04 -5.94
N PRO A 23 -29.07 15.33 -4.99
CA PRO A 23 -29.49 13.97 -4.70
C PRO A 23 -30.05 13.90 -3.28
N SER A 24 -30.75 12.81 -2.96
CA SER A 24 -31.14 12.58 -1.58
C SER A 24 -29.90 12.58 -0.68
N TRP A 25 -30.03 12.99 0.58
CA TRP A 25 -28.91 13.13 1.51
C TRP A 25 -28.01 11.87 1.65
N PHE A 26 -28.56 10.68 1.37
CA PHE A 26 -27.84 9.40 1.37
C PHE A 26 -26.87 9.24 0.18
N GLU A 27 -27.28 9.72 -0.99
CA GLU A 27 -26.52 9.64 -2.23
C GLU A 27 -25.35 10.63 -2.21
N HIS A 28 -25.52 11.78 -1.56
CA HIS A 28 -24.46 12.77 -1.37
C HIS A 28 -23.24 12.19 -0.63
N LYS A 29 -23.45 11.54 0.52
CA LYS A 29 -22.35 10.95 1.32
C LYS A 29 -21.64 9.81 0.59
N THR A 30 -22.38 9.05 -0.21
CA THR A 30 -21.80 7.99 -1.03
C THR A 30 -20.95 8.58 -2.15
N HIS A 31 -21.46 9.64 -2.81
CA HIS A 31 -20.75 10.35 -3.86
C HIS A 31 -19.42 10.95 -3.35
N GLU A 32 -19.43 11.63 -2.20
CA GLU A 32 -18.20 12.16 -1.57
C GLU A 32 -17.15 11.08 -1.32
N LYS A 33 -17.56 9.94 -0.73
CA LYS A 33 -16.64 8.81 -0.49
C LYS A 33 -16.08 8.22 -1.77
N VAL A 34 -16.88 8.16 -2.85
CA VAL A 34 -16.41 7.69 -4.15
C VAL A 34 -15.37 8.66 -4.70
N LEU A 35 -15.60 9.97 -4.62
CA LEU A 35 -14.62 10.97 -5.03
C LEU A 35 -13.32 10.86 -4.22
N ASP A 36 -13.40 10.67 -2.90
CA ASP A 36 -12.21 10.46 -2.05
C ASP A 36 -11.42 9.23 -2.51
N VAL A 37 -12.10 8.11 -2.79
CA VAL A 37 -11.45 6.87 -3.25
C VAL A 37 -10.81 7.04 -4.63
N LEU A 38 -11.46 7.77 -5.55
CA LEU A 38 -10.91 8.03 -6.87
C LEU A 38 -9.70 8.96 -6.80
N ASN A 39 -9.74 9.99 -5.97
CA ASN A 39 -8.59 10.85 -5.71
C ASN A 39 -7.42 10.04 -5.12
N MET A 40 -7.69 9.17 -4.13
CA MET A 40 -6.67 8.26 -3.60
C MET A 40 -6.10 7.34 -4.68
N ALA A 41 -6.95 6.79 -5.56
CA ALA A 41 -6.49 5.96 -6.66
C ALA A 41 -5.60 6.73 -7.65
N ASP A 42 -5.93 7.99 -7.95
CA ASP A 42 -5.13 8.85 -8.81
C ASP A 42 -3.72 9.09 -8.21
N PHE A 43 -3.62 9.37 -6.91
CA PHE A 43 -2.32 9.49 -6.23
C PHE A 43 -1.56 8.16 -6.05
N LEU A 44 -2.21 7.01 -6.16
CA LEU A 44 -1.58 5.70 -5.96
C LEU A 44 -1.26 4.97 -7.28
N SER A 45 -1.67 5.54 -8.42
CA SER A 45 -1.50 4.94 -9.74
C SER A 45 -0.13 5.22 -10.39
N PRO A 46 0.43 6.45 -10.32
CA PRO A 46 1.73 6.77 -10.89
C PRO A 46 2.90 6.11 -10.18
N LYS A 47 4.09 6.28 -10.77
CA LYS A 47 5.37 5.98 -10.13
C LYS A 47 6.09 7.25 -9.67
N TYR A 48 6.86 7.14 -8.60
CA TYR A 48 7.52 8.27 -7.93
C TYR A 48 9.02 8.08 -7.83
N HIS A 49 9.77 9.19 -7.80
CA HIS A 49 11.21 9.18 -7.52
C HIS A 49 11.52 8.94 -6.04
N LEU A 50 10.58 9.25 -5.15
CA LEU A 50 10.69 9.05 -3.71
C LEU A 50 9.37 8.52 -3.18
N VAL A 51 9.39 7.40 -2.46
CA VAL A 51 8.22 6.86 -1.78
C VAL A 51 8.54 6.72 -0.30
N VAL A 52 7.77 7.43 0.53
CA VAL A 52 7.86 7.33 2.00
C VAL A 52 6.53 6.84 2.56
N ALA A 53 6.53 5.78 3.36
CA ALA A 53 5.29 5.21 3.87
C ALA A 53 5.42 4.61 5.28
N ASN A 54 4.29 4.52 5.97
CA ASN A 54 4.12 3.68 7.15
C ASN A 54 3.01 2.66 6.84
N PRO A 55 3.34 1.50 6.24
CA PRO A 55 2.35 0.51 5.87
C PRO A 55 1.45 0.09 7.03
N PRO A 56 0.19 -0.28 6.79
CA PRO A 56 -0.69 -0.80 7.84
C PRO A 56 -0.19 -2.17 8.34
N TYR A 57 -0.16 -2.36 9.66
CA TYR A 57 0.28 -3.61 10.29
C TYR A 57 -0.95 -4.44 10.64
N MET A 58 -1.21 -5.49 9.85
CA MET A 58 -2.39 -6.31 10.07
C MET A 58 -2.17 -7.71 9.49
N GLY A 59 -1.98 -8.67 10.38
CA GLY A 59 -1.87 -10.07 9.99
C GLY A 59 -3.19 -10.64 9.48
N ASN A 60 -3.14 -11.84 8.92
CA ASN A 60 -4.27 -12.54 8.29
C ASN A 60 -5.57 -12.61 9.12
N LYS A 61 -5.51 -12.50 10.45
CA LYS A 61 -6.71 -12.50 11.32
C LYS A 61 -7.50 -11.19 11.27
N GLY A 62 -6.85 -10.06 10.96
CA GLY A 62 -7.51 -8.75 10.88
C GLY A 62 -8.05 -8.40 9.49
N ILE A 63 -7.74 -9.23 8.48
CA ILE A 63 -8.08 -8.98 7.08
C ILE A 63 -9.37 -9.70 6.70
N ASN A 64 -10.29 -9.01 6.01
CA ASN A 64 -11.52 -9.63 5.50
C ASN A 64 -11.26 -10.60 4.32
N ASN A 65 -12.23 -11.47 4.03
CA ASN A 65 -12.07 -12.51 3.00
C ASN A 65 -11.77 -11.96 1.59
N ARG A 66 -12.33 -10.79 1.25
CA ARG A 66 -12.12 -10.15 -0.06
C ARG A 66 -10.67 -9.68 -0.21
N LEU A 67 -10.14 -8.99 0.79
CA LEU A 67 -8.75 -8.53 0.78
C LEU A 67 -7.78 -9.71 0.87
N LYS A 68 -8.12 -10.76 1.63
CA LYS A 68 -7.32 -11.99 1.66
C LYS A 68 -7.23 -12.67 0.29
N ALA A 69 -8.35 -12.78 -0.43
CA ALA A 69 -8.36 -13.29 -1.81
C ALA A 69 -7.52 -12.41 -2.73
N PHE A 70 -7.65 -11.09 -2.63
CA PHE A 70 -6.83 -10.16 -3.42
C PHE A 70 -5.32 -10.34 -3.17
N LEU A 71 -4.90 -10.48 -1.91
CA LEU A 71 -3.50 -10.74 -1.56
C LEU A 71 -3.04 -12.11 -2.07
N GLN A 72 -3.90 -13.12 -2.02
CA GLN A 72 -3.59 -14.45 -2.55
C GLN A 72 -3.37 -14.43 -4.07
N ASP A 73 -4.17 -13.65 -4.80
CA ASP A 73 -4.14 -13.60 -6.27
C ASP A 73 -3.01 -12.70 -6.81
N ASN A 74 -2.62 -11.65 -6.08
CA ASN A 74 -1.69 -10.64 -6.56
C ASN A 74 -0.35 -10.60 -5.81
N TYR A 75 -0.28 -11.14 -4.59
CA TYR A 75 0.86 -11.04 -3.69
C TYR A 75 1.12 -12.38 -2.97
N SER A 76 0.95 -13.50 -3.68
CA SER A 76 0.93 -14.85 -3.11
C SER A 76 2.12 -15.19 -2.22
N ASP A 77 3.30 -14.63 -2.53
CA ASP A 77 4.57 -14.89 -1.86
C ASP A 77 4.82 -14.01 -0.63
N VAL A 78 4.03 -12.95 -0.47
CA VAL A 78 4.17 -11.95 0.62
C VAL A 78 2.83 -11.62 1.31
N LYS A 79 1.86 -12.54 1.22
CA LYS A 79 0.49 -12.43 1.78
C LYS A 79 0.38 -12.70 3.29
N SER A 80 1.50 -12.93 3.98
CA SER A 80 1.51 -13.30 5.40
C SER A 80 1.01 -12.16 6.30
N ASP A 81 1.35 -10.93 5.94
CA ASP A 81 0.87 -9.70 6.56
C ASP A 81 0.55 -8.65 5.49
N LEU A 82 -0.25 -7.65 5.84
CA LEU A 82 -0.54 -6.55 4.93
C LEU A 82 0.70 -5.69 4.69
N PHE A 83 1.54 -5.45 5.71
CA PHE A 83 2.73 -4.60 5.53
C PHE A 83 3.69 -5.19 4.49
N SER A 84 3.83 -6.52 4.42
CA SER A 84 4.74 -7.19 3.48
C SER A 84 4.29 -7.03 2.03
N ALA A 85 2.98 -7.07 1.77
CA ALA A 85 2.43 -6.77 0.46
C ALA A 85 2.64 -5.29 0.09
N PHE A 86 2.48 -4.38 1.05
CA PHE A 86 2.75 -2.95 0.85
C PHE A 86 4.22 -2.67 0.54
N MET A 87 5.18 -3.36 1.18
CA MET A 87 6.60 -3.20 0.86
C MET A 87 6.88 -3.53 -0.61
N VAL A 88 6.31 -4.63 -1.14
CA VAL A 88 6.41 -4.96 -2.57
C VAL A 88 5.77 -3.86 -3.42
N ARG A 89 4.56 -3.42 -3.07
CA ARG A 89 3.85 -2.37 -3.81
C ARG A 89 4.63 -1.05 -3.85
N ILE A 90 5.26 -0.65 -2.74
CA ILE A 90 6.10 0.55 -2.65
C ILE A 90 7.28 0.47 -3.63
N VAL A 91 7.94 -0.69 -3.70
CA VAL A 91 9.02 -0.91 -4.68
C VAL A 91 8.50 -0.80 -6.11
N GLU A 92 7.33 -1.37 -6.42
CA GLU A 92 6.73 -1.28 -7.76
C GLU A 92 6.31 0.15 -8.16
N MET A 93 5.89 0.96 -7.17
CA MET A 93 5.54 2.37 -7.32
C MET A 93 6.76 3.28 -7.41
N THR A 94 7.96 2.77 -7.20
CA THR A 94 9.19 3.57 -7.26
C THR A 94 9.79 3.50 -8.66
N LEU A 95 10.25 4.64 -9.18
CA LEU A 95 10.98 4.72 -10.44
C LEU A 95 12.37 4.09 -10.30
N HIS A 96 12.96 3.69 -11.43
CA HIS A 96 14.34 3.22 -11.43
C HIS A 96 15.27 4.33 -10.93
N LYS A 97 16.19 3.99 -10.01
CA LYS A 97 17.04 4.95 -9.25
C LYS A 97 16.26 5.91 -8.33
N GLY A 98 15.00 5.61 -8.03
CA GLY A 98 14.27 6.28 -6.96
C GLY A 98 14.65 5.76 -5.57
N GLU A 99 14.26 6.51 -4.55
CA GLU A 99 14.54 6.22 -3.14
C GLU A 99 13.26 5.77 -2.42
N ILE A 100 13.44 4.92 -1.42
CA ILE A 100 12.34 4.35 -0.63
C ILE A 100 12.67 4.51 0.85
N GLY A 101 11.69 4.96 1.64
CA GLY A 101 11.76 4.92 3.10
C GLY A 101 10.46 4.40 3.68
N PHE A 102 10.50 3.45 4.59
CA PHE A 102 9.28 3.04 5.28
C PHE A 102 9.52 2.58 6.70
N VAL A 103 8.49 2.73 7.53
CA VAL A 103 8.48 2.18 8.89
C VAL A 103 7.76 0.84 8.85
N ALA A 104 8.41 -0.26 9.22
CA ALA A 104 7.79 -1.59 9.23
C ALA A 104 8.23 -2.41 10.46
N PRO A 105 7.45 -3.41 10.90
CA PRO A 105 7.85 -4.26 12.03
C PRO A 105 9.10 -5.08 11.67
N TYR A 106 10.15 -5.13 12.49
CA TYR A 106 11.41 -5.77 12.07
C TYR A 106 11.35 -7.30 11.92
N VAL A 107 10.21 -7.92 12.27
CA VAL A 107 10.01 -9.38 12.19
C VAL A 107 10.25 -9.94 10.78
N TRP A 108 10.07 -9.12 9.74
CA TRP A 108 10.34 -9.52 8.36
C TRP A 108 11.80 -9.85 8.08
N MET A 109 12.73 -9.37 8.91
CA MET A 109 14.16 -9.63 8.78
C MET A 109 14.53 -11.06 9.20
N PHE A 110 13.75 -11.68 10.09
CA PHE A 110 14.18 -12.90 10.79
C PHE A 110 13.28 -14.11 10.55
N ILE A 111 11.97 -13.91 10.41
CA ILE A 111 11.02 -15.04 10.38
C ILE A 111 11.01 -15.68 8.98
N SER A 112 10.94 -17.01 8.93
CA SER A 112 10.95 -17.81 7.69
C SER A 112 9.79 -17.47 6.74
N SER A 113 8.62 -17.11 7.27
CA SER A 113 7.46 -16.69 6.47
C SER A 113 7.70 -15.45 5.60
N TYR A 114 8.78 -14.70 5.84
CA TYR A 114 9.17 -13.52 5.06
C TYR A 114 10.43 -13.76 4.20
N GLU A 115 10.86 -15.00 3.99
CA GLU A 115 12.03 -15.31 3.14
C GLU A 115 11.87 -14.78 1.71
N ASN A 116 10.71 -14.97 1.10
CA ASN A 116 10.46 -14.49 -0.26
C ASN A 116 10.45 -12.96 -0.34
N LEU A 117 9.94 -12.28 0.69
CA LEU A 117 10.03 -10.82 0.80
C LEU A 117 11.49 -10.37 0.87
N ARG A 118 12.33 -11.03 1.68
CA ARG A 118 13.75 -10.68 1.77
C ARG A 118 14.48 -10.87 0.43
N LYS A 119 14.23 -11.99 -0.25
CA LYS A 119 14.78 -12.23 -1.60
C LYS A 119 14.35 -11.12 -2.56
N PHE A 120 13.06 -10.80 -2.60
CA PHE A 120 12.54 -9.72 -3.43
C PHE A 120 13.23 -8.38 -3.18
N ILE A 121 13.39 -7.97 -1.92
CA ILE A 121 14.06 -6.71 -1.56
C ILE A 121 15.50 -6.73 -2.04
N LEU A 122 16.27 -7.78 -1.73
CA LEU A 122 17.67 -7.88 -2.10
C LEU A 122 17.90 -7.97 -3.62
N GLU A 123 16.94 -8.50 -4.37
CA GLU A 123 17.00 -8.59 -5.84
C GLU A 123 16.58 -7.29 -6.53
N LYS A 124 15.69 -6.50 -5.93
CA LYS A 124 15.07 -5.33 -6.56
C LYS A 124 15.57 -4.00 -6.03
N THR A 125 16.17 -3.97 -4.85
CA THR A 125 16.60 -2.74 -4.18
C THR A 125 17.98 -2.91 -3.55
N ILE A 126 18.54 -1.79 -3.09
CA ILE A 126 19.77 -1.76 -2.30
C ILE A 126 19.40 -1.15 -0.95
N ILE A 127 19.69 -1.85 0.14
CA ILE A 127 19.48 -1.33 1.49
C ILE A 127 20.63 -0.37 1.80
N THR A 128 20.34 0.93 1.83
CA THR A 128 21.32 1.99 2.14
C THR A 128 21.39 2.32 3.62
N SER A 129 20.28 2.11 4.34
CA SER A 129 20.16 2.31 5.79
C SER A 129 19.13 1.34 6.35
N LEU A 130 19.35 0.90 7.58
CA LEU A 130 18.41 0.09 8.34
C LEU A 130 18.52 0.45 9.83
N VAL A 131 17.52 1.15 10.35
CA VAL A 131 17.52 1.67 11.72
C VAL A 131 16.51 0.91 12.53
N GLN A 132 16.99 0.12 13.49
CA GLN A 132 16.13 -0.51 14.49
C GLN A 132 15.76 0.53 15.57
N LEU A 133 14.47 0.79 15.73
CA LEU A 133 13.99 1.71 16.76
C LEU A 133 13.78 0.98 18.09
N GLU A 134 13.90 1.72 19.18
CA GLU A 134 13.56 1.21 20.51
C GLU A 134 12.07 0.86 20.60
N TYR A 135 11.74 -0.12 21.44
CA TYR A 135 10.37 -0.64 21.60
C TYR A 135 9.32 0.43 21.96
N ASN A 136 9.75 1.56 22.54
CA ASN A 136 8.90 2.66 22.97
C ASN A 136 8.94 3.86 22.01
N ALA A 137 9.57 3.73 20.83
CA ALA A 137 9.67 4.81 19.86
C ALA A 137 8.29 5.29 19.35
N PHE A 138 7.25 4.47 19.50
CA PHE A 138 5.87 4.83 19.22
C PHE A 138 4.98 4.54 20.43
N ALA A 139 4.62 5.59 21.17
CA ALA A 139 3.84 5.51 22.41
C ALA A 139 2.53 4.67 22.36
N PRO A 140 1.77 4.59 21.24
CA PRO A 140 0.59 3.74 21.13
C PRO A 140 0.84 2.35 20.49
N ALA A 141 2.05 2.06 20.00
CA ALA A 141 2.36 0.82 19.30
C ALA A 141 3.53 0.11 19.99
N CYS A 142 3.24 -0.80 20.91
CA CYS A 142 4.21 -1.77 21.45
C CYS A 142 4.55 -2.84 20.39
N ILE A 143 4.88 -2.41 19.18
CA ILE A 143 5.27 -3.28 18.07
C ILE A 143 6.72 -2.93 17.73
N PRO A 144 7.61 -3.92 17.66
CA PRO A 144 9.01 -3.66 17.35
C PRO A 144 9.16 -3.25 15.88
N VAL A 145 9.67 -2.04 15.60
CA VAL A 145 9.72 -1.44 14.26
C VAL A 145 11.14 -1.05 13.82
N ALA A 146 11.38 -1.12 12.51
CA ALA A 146 12.57 -0.65 11.82
C ALA A 146 12.19 0.39 10.77
N LYS A 147 13.13 1.28 10.45
CA LYS A 147 13.04 2.31 9.41
C LYS A 147 14.18 2.19 8.40
#